data_AF-A0A6H1NF14-F1
#
_entry.id   AF-A0A6H1NF14-F1
#
_cell.length_a   1.000
_cell.length_b   1.000
_cell.length_c   1.000
_cell.angle_alpha   90.00
_cell.angle_beta   90.00
_cell.angle_gamma   90.00
#
_symmetry.space_group_name_H-M   'P 1'
#
loop_
_entity.id
_entity.type
_entity.pdbx_description
1 polymer ?
#
loop_
_entity_poly.entity_id
_entity_poly.type
_entity_poly.pdbx_seq_one_letter_code
_entity_poly.pdbx_strand_id
1 'polypeptide(L)' 'MAYDEGLAERIRERLGTRIFDMTGRPMRGWVVVAGSTVAEDEVLGEWIDEGHAFAASLPPK' A
#
# COMPACT_ATOMS: atom_id res chain seq x y z
N MET A 1 9.86 15.85 -5.99
CA MET A 1 9.24 14.65 -6.59
C MET A 1 8.59 13.90 -5.43
N ALA A 2 7.29 14.11 -5.21
CA ALA A 2 6.65 13.83 -3.92
C ALA A 2 6.49 12.32 -3.68
N TYR A 3 7.25 11.82 -2.72
CA TYR A 3 6.93 10.61 -1.99
C TYR A 3 5.79 11.00 -1.04
N ASP A 4 4.71 10.20 -1.01
CA ASP A 4 3.78 10.31 0.11
C ASP A 4 4.49 9.65 1.31
N GLU A 5 5.25 10.46 2.05
CA GLU A 5 5.98 10.03 3.25
C GLU A 5 5.04 9.42 4.28
N GLY A 6 3.81 9.94 4.38
CA GLY A 6 2.79 9.44 5.29
C GLY A 6 2.33 8.03 4.94
N LEU A 7 2.10 7.75 3.65
CA LEU A 7 1.76 6.40 3.19
C LEU A 7 2.86 5.39 3.56
N ALA A 8 4.12 5.76 3.33
CA ALA A 8 5.21 4.85 3.57
C ALA A 8 5.55 4.61 5.03
N GLU A 9 5.37 5.60 5.90
CA GLU A 9 5.46 5.42 7.34
C GLU A 9 4.38 4.45 7.83
N ARG A 10 3.12 4.67 7.41
CA ARG A 10 1.99 3.79 7.74
C ARG A 10 2.20 2.33 7.29
N ILE A 11 2.79 2.11 6.12
CA ILE A 11 3.12 0.76 5.63
C ILE A 11 4.18 0.12 6.52
N ARG A 12 5.25 0.86 6.89
CA ARG A 12 6.29 0.31 7.78
C ARG A 12 5.73 -0.12 9.13
N GLU A 13 4.69 0.53 9.62
CA GLU A 13 4.02 0.20 10.87
C GLU A 13 3.09 -1.02 10.77
N ARG A 14 2.61 -1.40 9.56
CA ARG A 14 1.66 -2.51 9.39
C ARG A 14 2.40 -3.85 9.12
N LEU A 15 2.28 -4.77 10.07
CA LEU A 15 2.88 -6.11 10.02
C LEU A 15 2.50 -6.87 8.73
N GLY A 16 3.51 -7.47 8.09
CA GLY A 16 3.32 -8.28 6.88
C GLY A 16 3.27 -7.47 5.57
N THR A 17 3.71 -6.22 5.59
CA THR A 17 3.74 -5.37 4.40
C THR A 17 5.19 -4.96 4.08
N ARG A 18 5.49 -4.77 2.80
CA ARG A 18 6.78 -4.26 2.34
C ARG A 18 6.60 -3.38 1.11
N ILE A 19 7.57 -2.51 0.89
CA ILE A 19 7.63 -1.72 -0.35
C ILE A 19 7.86 -2.67 -1.53
N PHE A 20 7.16 -2.42 -2.64
CA PHE A 20 7.43 -3.14 -3.88
C PHE A 20 8.75 -2.65 -4.48
N ASP A 21 9.71 -3.57 -4.60
CA ASP A 21 10.98 -3.35 -5.28
C ASP A 21 11.26 -4.54 -6.20
N MET A 22 11.41 -4.27 -7.49
CA MET A 22 11.66 -5.29 -8.53
C MET A 22 13.09 -5.24 -9.07
N THR A 23 13.85 -4.16 -8.81
CA THR A 23 15.15 -3.90 -9.47
C THR A 23 16.17 -3.16 -8.57
N GLY A 24 15.94 -3.07 -7.27
CA GLY A 24 16.69 -2.21 -6.34
C GLY A 24 16.21 -0.76 -6.33
N ARG A 25 15.05 -0.48 -6.94
CA ARG A 25 14.38 0.82 -6.93
C ARG A 25 12.93 0.63 -6.48
N PRO A 26 12.58 1.11 -5.27
CA PRO A 26 11.21 1.22 -4.81
C PRO A 26 10.28 1.81 -5.87
N MET A 27 9.24 1.08 -6.27
CA MET A 27 8.16 1.68 -7.05
C MET A 27 7.26 2.50 -6.13
N ARG A 28 7.07 3.78 -6.47
CA ARG A 28 6.23 4.70 -5.68
C ARG A 28 4.77 4.28 -5.74
N GLY A 29 4.11 4.26 -4.58
CA GLY A 29 2.68 3.93 -4.47
C GLY A 29 2.37 2.44 -4.60
N TRP A 30 3.38 1.57 -4.60
CA TRP A 30 3.20 0.12 -4.67
C TRP A 30 3.62 -0.54 -3.36
N VAL A 31 2.72 -1.36 -2.82
CA VAL A 31 2.93 -2.14 -1.60
C VAL A 31 2.75 -3.62 -1.90
N VAL A 32 3.47 -4.45 -1.16
CA VAL A 32 3.26 -5.89 -1.13
C VAL A 32 2.76 -6.25 0.25
N VAL A 33 1.59 -6.87 0.31
CA VAL A 33 1.02 -7.44 1.53
C VAL A 33 1.18 -8.95 1.46
N ALA A 34 1.65 -9.58 2.54
CA ALA A 34 1.76 -11.02 2.62
C ALA A 34 0.37 -11.66 2.54
N GLY A 35 0.22 -12.75 1.79
CA GLY A 35 -1.07 -13.44 1.66
C GLY A 35 -1.64 -13.92 3.00
N SER A 36 -0.78 -14.28 3.96
CA SER A 36 -1.18 -14.63 5.33
C SER A 36 -1.81 -13.46 6.10
N THR A 37 -1.48 -12.21 5.74
CA THR A 37 -2.02 -11.00 6.36
C THR A 37 -3.40 -10.65 5.81
N VAL A 38 -3.78 -11.17 4.64
CA VAL A 38 -5.06 -10.92 3.97
C VAL A 38 -5.82 -12.22 3.69
N ALA A 39 -5.67 -13.19 4.59
CA ALA A 39 -6.30 -14.50 4.45
C ALA A 39 -7.81 -14.46 4.73
N GLU A 40 -8.27 -13.45 5.47
CA GLU A 40 -9.68 -13.22 5.80
C GLU A 40 -10.26 -12.16 4.85
N ASP A 41 -11.48 -12.40 4.36
CA ASP A 41 -12.15 -11.54 3.38
C ASP A 41 -12.38 -10.13 3.94
N GLU A 42 -12.68 -10.02 5.24
CA GLU A 42 -12.83 -8.76 5.96
C GLU A 42 -11.53 -7.95 5.92
N VAL A 43 -10.41 -8.60 6.20
CA VAL A 43 -9.09 -7.96 6.20
C VAL A 43 -8.70 -7.55 4.77
N LEU A 44 -8.96 -8.40 3.78
CA LEU A 44 -8.76 -8.05 2.38
C LEU A 44 -9.64 -6.85 1.96
N GLY A 45 -10.87 -6.80 2.44
CA GLY A 45 -11.81 -5.69 2.22
C GLY A 45 -11.25 -4.35 2.70
N GLU A 46 -10.70 -4.30 3.92
CA GLU A 46 -10.05 -3.10 4.46
C GLU A 46 -8.92 -2.59 3.55
N TRP A 47 -8.08 -3.51 3.04
CA TRP A 47 -6.99 -3.16 2.14
C TRP A 47 -7.47 -2.60 0.81
N ILE A 48 -8.57 -3.13 0.28
CA ILE A 48 -9.21 -2.63 -0.95
C ILE A 48 -9.76 -1.22 -0.73
N ASP A 49 -10.47 -1.01 0.38
CA ASP A 49 -11.07 0.29 0.71
C ASP A 49 -10.00 1.37 0.89
N GLU A 50 -8.90 1.05 1.58
CA GLU A 50 -7.78 1.96 1.77
C GLU A 50 -7.11 2.33 0.42
N GLY A 51 -6.87 1.33 -0.43
CA GLY A 51 -6.32 1.54 -1.78
C GLY A 51 -7.25 2.38 -2.66
N HIS A 52 -8.56 2.12 -2.60
CA HIS A 52 -9.57 2.87 -3.33
C HIS A 52 -9.66 4.33 -2.84
N ALA A 53 -9.70 4.56 -1.53
CA ALA A 53 -9.74 5.90 -0.94
C ALA A 53 -8.51 6.73 -1.34
N PHE A 54 -7.32 6.11 -1.33
CA PHE A 54 -6.11 6.78 -1.79
C PHE A 54 -6.18 7.13 -3.28
N ALA A 55 -6.55 6.18 -4.14
CA ALA A 55 -6.67 6.43 -5.58
C ALA A 55 -7.69 7.55 -5.89
N ALA A 56 -8.80 7.59 -5.15
CA ALA A 56 -9.82 8.64 -5.27
C ALA A 56 -9.33 10.03 -4.82
N SER A 57 -8.30 10.10 -3.96
CA SER A 57 -7.70 11.36 -3.51
C SER A 57 -6.74 12.00 -4.53
N LEU A 58 -6.32 11.24 -5.55
CA LEU A 58 -5.37 11.72 -6.55
C LEU A 58 -6.04 12.70 -7.53
N PRO A 59 -5.29 13.67 -8.07
CA PRO A 59 -5.81 14.58 -9.08
C PRO A 59 -6.36 13.81 -10.29
N PRO A 60 -7.44 14.31 -10.93
CA PRO A 60 -7.95 13.72 -12.16
C PRO A 60 -6.85 13.72 -13.24
N LYS A 61 -6.88 12.67 -14.05
CA LYS A 61 -5.87 12.39 -15.08
C LYS A 61 -5.95 13.31 -16.28
#